data_AF-A0A8H3L0M8-F1
#
_entry.id   AF-A0A8H3L0M8-F1
#
_cell.length_a   1.000
_cell.length_b   1.000
_cell.length_c   1.000
_cell.angle_alpha   90.00
_cell.angle_beta   90.00
_cell.angle_gamma   90.00
#
_symmetry.space_group_name_H-M   'P 1'
#
loop_
_entity.id
_entity.type
_entity.pdbx_description
1 polymer ?
#
loop_
_entity_poly.entity_id
_entity_poly.type
_entity_poly.pdbx_seq_one_letter_code
_entity_poly.pdbx_strand_id
1 'polypeptide(L)'
;MTNNNLSQDLTFSLLSGPDTVLTEFIAKDYTQYSEWTDGLNMLFDKNINSKVTAEYIHILTEIGVKVKLLDLSGEKVEIPQNIEVPSKLPIIGTGGSGFYYDDPFS
;
A
#
# COMPACT_ATOMS: atom_id res chain seq x y z
N MET A 1 37.62 23.40 -9.27
CA MET A 1 36.25 22.88 -9.46
C MET A 1 36.24 21.43 -8.98
N THR A 2 35.85 21.19 -7.73
CA THR A 2 35.76 19.83 -7.16
C THR A 2 34.40 19.26 -7.54
N ASN A 3 34.39 18.34 -8.50
CA ASN A 3 33.19 17.60 -8.88
C ASN A 3 32.83 16.66 -7.72
N ASN A 4 31.90 17.08 -6.87
CA ASN A 4 31.23 16.22 -5.88
C ASN A 4 30.30 15.26 -6.62
N ASN A 5 30.86 14.29 -7.34
CA ASN A 5 30.13 13.07 -7.66
C ASN A 5 30.12 12.26 -6.38
N LEU A 6 29.06 12.42 -5.58
CA LEU A 6 28.77 11.53 -4.47
C LEU A 6 28.55 10.15 -5.11
N SER A 7 29.60 9.32 -5.16
CA SER A 7 29.48 7.93 -5.59
C SER A 7 28.38 7.31 -4.75
N GLN A 8 27.23 7.07 -5.37
CA GLN A 8 26.12 6.41 -4.72
C GLN A 8 26.61 5.00 -4.38
N ASP A 9 26.62 4.67 -3.10
CA ASP A 9 26.99 3.32 -2.69
C ASP A 9 25.86 2.37 -3.13
N LEU A 10 26.19 1.49 -4.06
CA LEU A 10 25.28 0.51 -4.64
C LEU A 10 25.38 -0.86 -3.96
N THR A 11 26.11 -0.91 -2.83
CA THR A 11 26.38 -2.13 -2.09
C THR A 11 25.32 -2.34 -1.02
N PHE A 12 24.81 -3.56 -0.90
CA PHE A 12 23.92 -3.95 0.20
C PHE A 12 24.18 -5.40 0.59
N SER A 13 23.88 -5.73 1.85
CA SER A 13 24.12 -7.07 2.39
C SER A 13 22.86 -7.68 2.99
N LEU A 14 22.72 -9.00 2.85
CA LEU A 14 21.68 -9.77 3.52
C LEU A 14 22.23 -10.32 4.84
N LEU A 15 21.58 -9.99 5.94
CA LEU A 15 21.96 -10.42 7.28
C LEU A 15 20.96 -11.46 7.80
N SER A 16 21.44 -12.58 8.35
CA SER A 16 20.59 -13.57 9.04
C SER A 16 20.40 -13.26 10.53
N GLY A 17 21.20 -12.35 11.07
CA GLY A 17 21.26 -11.96 12.48
C GLY A 17 22.22 -10.77 12.65
N PRO A 18 22.44 -10.29 13.89
CA PRO A 18 23.19 -9.06 14.15
C PRO A 18 24.59 -9.03 13.51
N ASP A 19 25.30 -10.17 13.51
CA ASP A 19 26.69 -10.26 13.06
C ASP A 19 26.90 -11.33 11.97
N THR A 20 25.84 -11.82 11.33
CA THR A 20 25.95 -12.88 10.31
C THR A 20 25.55 -12.36 8.94
N VAL A 21 26.55 -12.01 8.14
CA VAL A 21 26.40 -11.69 6.71
C VAL A 21 26.21 -12.99 5.94
N LEU A 22 25.05 -13.15 5.30
CA LEU A 22 24.79 -14.27 4.40
C LEU A 22 25.47 -14.04 3.06
N THR A 23 25.34 -12.82 2.54
CA THR A 23 25.88 -12.43 1.23
C THR A 23 25.90 -10.92 1.09
N GLU A 24 26.79 -10.43 0.25
CA GLU A 24 26.92 -9.05 -0.17
C GLU A 24 26.61 -8.94 -1.66
N PHE A 25 25.92 -7.87 -2.05
CA PHE A 25 25.53 -7.60 -3.42
C PHE A 25 26.00 -6.21 -3.82
N ILE A 26 26.37 -6.08 -5.09
CA ILE A 26 26.68 -4.80 -5.70
C ILE A 26 25.72 -4.63 -6.87
N ALA A 27 24.83 -3.66 -6.79
CA ALA A 27 23.92 -3.35 -7.89
C ALA A 27 24.68 -2.65 -9.04
N LYS A 28 24.21 -2.87 -10.26
CA LYS A 28 24.75 -2.23 -11.47
C LYS A 28 24.49 -0.73 -11.50
N ASP A 29 23.32 -0.31 -11.04
CA ASP A 29 22.86 1.07 -11.03
C ASP A 29 21.88 1.30 -9.87
N TYR A 30 21.50 2.57 -9.65
CA TYR A 30 20.59 2.96 -8.58
C TYR A 30 19.18 2.37 -8.74
N THR A 31 18.72 2.21 -9.98
CA THR A 31 17.40 1.62 -10.27
C THR A 31 17.36 0.20 -9.73
N GLN A 32 18.33 -0.63 -10.13
CA GLN A 32 18.45 -1.99 -9.63
C GLN A 32 18.63 -2.02 -8.11
N TYR A 33 19.46 -1.15 -7.54
CA TYR A 33 19.62 -1.05 -6.09
C TYR A 33 18.28 -0.81 -5.37
N SER A 34 17.49 0.15 -5.86
CA SER A 34 16.19 0.49 -5.29
C SER A 34 15.18 -0.66 -5.42
N GLU A 35 15.14 -1.32 -6.57
CA GLU A 35 14.26 -2.47 -6.81
C GLU A 35 14.56 -3.64 -5.86
N TRP A 36 15.85 -3.98 -5.67
CA TRP A 36 16.25 -5.06 -4.75
C TRP A 36 15.98 -4.70 -3.29
N THR A 37 16.41 -3.52 -2.86
CA THR A 37 16.28 -3.12 -1.44
C THR A 37 14.83 -2.93 -1.03
N ASP A 38 14.00 -2.31 -1.88
CA ASP A 38 12.57 -2.19 -1.61
C ASP A 38 11.87 -3.55 -1.70
N GLY A 39 12.15 -4.37 -2.71
CA GLY A 39 11.55 -5.70 -2.87
C GLY A 39 11.85 -6.63 -1.70
N LEU A 40 13.10 -6.64 -1.21
CA LEU A 40 13.48 -7.40 -0.02
C LEU A 40 12.83 -6.83 1.24
N ASN A 41 12.78 -5.49 1.39
CA ASN A 41 12.09 -4.89 2.53
C ASN A 41 10.60 -5.25 2.55
N MET A 42 9.92 -5.25 1.40
CA MET A 42 8.53 -5.68 1.30
C MET A 42 8.34 -7.15 1.69
N LEU A 43 9.25 -8.04 1.30
CA LEU A 43 9.20 -9.46 1.71
C LEU A 43 9.34 -9.65 3.23
N PHE A 44 10.04 -8.73 3.90
CA PHE A 44 10.25 -8.75 5.35
C PHE A 44 9.27 -7.86 6.12
N ASP A 45 8.17 -7.41 5.50
CA ASP A 45 7.20 -6.46 6.07
C ASP A 45 7.86 -5.18 6.65
N LYS A 46 8.95 -4.74 6.02
CA LYS A 46 9.66 -3.49 6.34
C LYS A 46 9.23 -2.36 5.40
N ASN A 47 9.50 -1.13 5.84
CA ASN A 47 9.20 0.05 5.05
C ASN A 47 10.00 0.09 3.73
N ILE A 48 9.34 0.59 2.70
CA ILE A 48 9.94 0.93 1.41
C ILE A 48 10.78 2.20 1.60
N ASN A 49 12.01 2.19 1.11
CA ASN A 49 12.96 3.27 1.35
C ASN A 49 13.11 4.19 0.13
N SER A 50 12.90 3.69 -1.10
CA SER A 50 13.09 4.54 -2.27
C SER A 50 11.90 5.46 -2.54
N LYS A 51 12.23 6.72 -2.88
CA LYS A 51 11.25 7.73 -3.26
C LYS A 51 10.50 7.34 -4.54
N VAL A 52 11.19 6.69 -5.47
CA VAL A 52 10.62 6.26 -6.76
C VAL A 52 9.52 5.22 -6.55
N THR A 53 9.75 4.20 -5.72
CA THR A 53 8.72 3.20 -5.40
C THR A 53 7.53 3.82 -4.67
N ALA A 54 7.78 4.75 -3.74
CA ALA A 54 6.71 5.48 -3.06
C ALA A 54 5.85 6.33 -4.03
N GLU A 55 6.49 7.00 -4.99
CA GLU A 55 5.79 7.75 -6.04
C GLU A 55 4.95 6.83 -6.94
N TYR A 56 5.47 5.65 -7.32
CA TYR A 56 4.70 4.68 -8.09
C TYR A 56 3.47 4.18 -7.33
N ILE A 57 3.61 3.82 -6.05
CA ILE A 57 2.49 3.41 -5.21
C ILE A 57 1.45 4.52 -5.12
N HIS A 58 1.89 5.77 -4.94
CA HIS A 58 1.00 6.91 -4.89
C HIS A 58 0.18 7.08 -6.17
N ILE A 59 0.84 7.06 -7.34
CA ILE A 59 0.19 7.19 -8.65
C ILE A 59 -0.83 6.07 -8.88
N LEU A 60 -0.44 4.82 -8.61
CA LEU A 60 -1.33 3.66 -8.79
C LEU A 60 -2.54 3.73 -7.85
N THR A 61 -2.32 4.16 -6.61
CA THR A 61 -3.40 4.35 -5.63
C THR A 61 -4.34 5.47 -6.06
N GLU A 62 -3.82 6.59 -6.55
CA GLU A 62 -4.62 7.71 -7.04
C GLU A 62 -5.49 7.28 -8.23
N ILE A 63 -4.94 6.52 -9.18
CA ILE A 63 -5.69 5.97 -10.31
C ILE A 63 -6.80 5.03 -9.80
N GLY A 64 -6.49 4.09 -8.90
CA GLY A 64 -7.47 3.17 -8.33
C GLY A 64 -8.62 3.88 -7.62
N VAL A 65 -8.31 4.92 -6.83
CA VAL A 65 -9.32 5.77 -6.19
C VAL A 65 -10.18 6.48 -7.23
N LYS A 66 -9.57 7.09 -8.25
CA LYS A 66 -10.33 7.78 -9.32
C LYS A 66 -11.28 6.84 -10.05
N VAL A 67 -10.85 5.61 -10.36
CA VAL A 67 -11.71 4.59 -10.97
C VAL A 67 -12.89 4.27 -10.05
N LYS A 68 -12.66 4.09 -8.75
CA LYS A 68 -13.75 3.81 -7.81
C LYS A 68 -14.71 4.98 -7.63
N LEU A 69 -14.22 6.21 -7.73
CA LEU A 69 -15.07 7.41 -7.70
C LEU A 69 -15.96 7.53 -8.94
N LEU A 70 -15.61 6.93 -10.08
CA LEU A 70 -16.48 6.90 -11.25
C LEU A 70 -17.75 6.08 -10.98
N ASP A 71 -17.64 4.94 -10.29
CA ASP A 71 -18.80 4.13 -9.88
C ASP A 71 -19.79 5.00 -9.08
N LEU A 72 -19.28 5.73 -8.07
CA LEU A 72 -20.08 6.61 -7.21
C LEU A 72 -20.69 7.80 -7.98
N SER A 73 -19.94 8.35 -8.93
CA SER A 73 -20.40 9.46 -9.78
C SER A 73 -21.54 9.01 -10.70
N GLY A 74 -21.48 7.77 -11.23
CA GLY A 74 -22.54 7.17 -12.04
C GLY A 74 -23.82 6.93 -11.24
N GLU A 75 -23.69 6.55 -9.97
CA GLU A 75 -24.81 6.37 -9.04
C GLU A 75 -25.36 7.69 -8.47
N LYS A 76 -24.77 8.84 -8.84
CA LYS A 76 -25.09 10.19 -8.31
C LYS A 76 -25.03 10.25 -6.77
N VAL A 77 -24.12 9.48 -6.17
CA VAL A 77 -23.91 9.45 -4.73
C VAL A 77 -23.08 10.67 -4.34
N GLU A 78 -23.58 11.47 -3.41
CA GLU A 78 -22.80 12.55 -2.81
C GLU A 78 -21.73 11.96 -1.89
N ILE A 79 -20.49 12.45 -2.02
CA ILE A 79 -19.39 12.01 -1.15
C ILE A 79 -19.61 12.60 0.24
N PRO A 80 -19.83 11.79 1.29
CA PRO A 80 -20.06 12.30 2.64
C PRO A 80 -18.80 13.00 3.16
N GLN A 81 -18.92 14.26 3.57
CA GLN A 81 -17.81 14.99 4.19
C GLN A 81 -17.68 14.68 5.69
N ASN A 82 -18.72 14.12 6.29
CA ASN A 82 -18.72 13.70 7.68
C ASN A 82 -19.42 12.35 7.77
N ILE A 83 -18.79 11.41 8.46
CA ILE A 83 -19.33 10.06 8.68
C ILE A 83 -19.69 9.97 10.16
N GLU A 84 -20.98 10.02 10.49
CA GLU A 84 -21.43 9.60 11.81
C GLU A 84 -21.34 8.08 11.88
N VAL A 85 -20.29 7.58 12.54
CA VAL A 85 -20.20 6.16 12.88
C VAL A 85 -21.32 5.86 13.88
N PRO A 86 -22.29 4.98 13.55
CA PRO A 86 -23.38 4.68 14.46
C PRO A 86 -22.83 4.09 15.76
N SER A 87 -23.10 4.73 16.89
CA SER A 87 -22.66 4.28 18.23
C SER A 87 -23.37 3.00 18.68
N LYS A 88 -24.45 2.62 17.98
CA LYS A 88 -25.19 1.39 18.17
C LYS A 88 -25.46 0.78 16.81
N LEU A 89 -25.32 -0.54 16.69
CA LEU A 89 -25.76 -1.26 15.50
C LEU A 89 -27.23 -0.89 15.23
N PRO A 90 -27.60 -0.59 13.97
CA PRO A 90 -28.99 -0.34 13.62
C PRO A 90 -29.84 -1.52 14.09
N ILE A 91 -30.87 -1.25 14.89
CA ILE A 91 -31.80 -2.28 15.34
C ILE A 91 -32.63 -2.67 14.12
N ILE A 92 -32.29 -3.79 13.50
CA ILE A 92 -33.06 -4.37 12.39
C ILE A 92 -34.28 -5.07 12.99
N GLY A 93 -35.44 -4.41 12.93
CA GLY A 93 -36.75 -5.00 13.21
C GLY A 93 -37.17 -5.09 14.69
N THR A 94 -38.48 -5.02 14.90
CA THR A 94 -39.14 -5.33 16.17
C THR A 94 -39.13 -6.85 16.41
N GLY A 95 -38.06 -7.40 17.00
CA GLY A 95 -38.13 -8.66 17.75
C GLY A 95 -37.93 -9.99 17.01
N GLY A 96 -37.30 -10.04 15.84
CA GLY A 96 -36.89 -11.31 15.20
C GLY A 96 -35.53 -11.20 14.56
N SER A 97 -34.64 -12.19 14.74
CA SER A 97 -33.29 -12.23 14.17
C SER A 97 -33.28 -12.52 12.65
N GLY A 98 -34.35 -12.20 11.93
CA GLY A 98 -34.54 -12.48 10.51
C GLY A 98 -34.23 -11.26 9.66
N PHE A 99 -33.61 -11.47 8.50
CA PHE A 99 -33.54 -10.46 7.45
C PHE A 99 -34.96 -10.12 6.96
N TYR A 100 -35.18 -8.89 6.49
CA TYR A 100 -36.50 -8.44 6.02
C TYR A 100 -36.98 -9.19 4.75
N TYR A 101 -36.05 -9.78 4.01
CA TYR A 101 -36.32 -10.61 2.85
C TYR A 101 -35.73 -11.99 3.06
N ASP A 102 -36.50 -13.01 2.69
CA ASP A 102 -35.98 -14.38 2.56
C ASP A 102 -34.99 -14.43 1.40
N ASP A 103 -33.90 -15.16 1.57
CA ASP A 103 -32.93 -15.38 0.50
C ASP A 103 -33.57 -16.28 -0.57
N PRO A 104 -33.77 -15.79 -1.81
CA PRO A 104 -34.40 -16.58 -2.87
C PRO A 104 -33.55 -17.78 -3.32
N PHE A 105 -32.33 -17.92 -2.80
CA PHE A 105 -31.40 -19.00 -3.12
C PHE A 105 -31.09 -19.93 -1.92
N SER A 106 -31.80 -19.80 -0.79
CA SER A 106 -31.71 -20.73 0.35
C SER A 106 -32.54 -22.00 0.20
#